data_AF-A0A6G3RYF5-F1
#
_entry.id   AF-A0A6G3RYF5-F1
#
_cell.length_a   1.000
_cell.length_b   1.000
_cell.length_c   1.000
_cell.angle_alpha   90.00
_cell.angle_beta   90.00
_cell.angle_gamma   90.00
#
_symmetry.space_group_name_H-M   'P 1'
#
loop_
_entity.id
_entity.type
_entity.pdbx_description
1 polymer ?
#
loop_
_entity_poly.entity_id
_entity_poly.type
_entity_poly.pdbx_seq_one_letter_code
_entity_poly.pdbx_strand_id
1 'polypeptide(L)'
;MSDLHPGHRGDDGAGLDAHLVVDRGTFRLDIALSAAPGDVVALLGPNGAGKTTALRALAGLAPLDSGHLHLDGVELDGTPPETRPVGVVFQDYLLFPHLTALDNVAFGPRCQGRTKAEARAEAAAWLDRLGLA
;
A
#
# COMPACT_ATOMS: atom_id res chain seq x y z
N MET A 1 -3.79 26.89 -26.01
CA MET A 1 -2.97 28.00 -25.50
C MET A 1 -3.26 28.07 -24.00
N SER A 2 -2.85 27.01 -23.30
CA SER A 2 -1.55 26.88 -22.61
C SER A 2 -1.73 27.34 -21.18
N ASP A 3 -1.93 26.38 -20.29
CA ASP A 3 -1.38 26.45 -18.93
C ASP A 3 -1.07 25.01 -18.50
N LEU A 4 0.10 24.58 -18.97
CA LEU A 4 0.84 23.43 -18.49
C LEU A 4 1.17 23.72 -17.02
N HIS A 5 0.57 22.99 -16.09
CA HIS A 5 1.01 23.04 -14.70
C HIS A 5 2.48 22.59 -14.63
N PRO A 6 3.39 23.40 -14.09
CA PRO A 6 4.80 23.07 -14.01
C PRO A 6 5.00 21.88 -13.07
N GLY A 7 5.78 20.89 -13.54
CA GLY A 7 6.16 19.72 -12.77
C GLY A 7 6.87 20.11 -11.48
N HIS A 8 6.34 19.64 -10.36
CA HIS A 8 6.97 19.78 -9.06
C HIS A 8 8.16 18.81 -8.99
N ARG A 9 9.36 19.31 -9.31
CA ARG A 9 10.60 18.67 -8.86
C ARG A 9 10.69 18.86 -7.35
N GLY A 10 10.32 17.82 -6.60
CA GLY A 10 10.60 17.71 -5.16
C GLY A 10 11.49 16.51 -4.92
N ASP A 11 12.76 16.77 -4.64
CA ASP A 11 13.66 15.87 -3.92
C ASP A 11 13.84 16.44 -2.50
N ASP A 12 14.10 15.56 -1.53
CA ASP A 12 14.33 15.76 -0.09
C ASP A 12 13.20 15.38 0.90
N GLY A 13 12.31 14.46 0.53
CA GLY A 13 11.29 13.90 1.43
C GLY A 13 10.36 12.91 0.75
N ALA A 14 10.91 12.02 -0.06
CA ALA A 14 10.16 11.30 -1.07
C ALA A 14 9.04 10.46 -0.45
N GLY A 15 7.82 10.62 -0.96
CA GLY A 15 6.65 9.85 -0.61
C GLY A 15 6.24 8.95 -1.79
N LEU A 16 4.93 8.84 -2.03
CA LEU A 16 4.39 8.10 -3.18
C LEU A 16 4.36 8.98 -4.43
N ASP A 17 4.90 8.48 -5.54
CA ASP A 17 4.68 9.01 -6.90
C ASP A 17 4.34 7.84 -7.83
N ALA A 18 3.16 7.86 -8.43
CA ALA A 18 2.68 6.73 -9.22
C ALA A 18 1.85 7.17 -10.43
N HIS A 19 2.15 6.58 -11.59
CA HIS A 19 1.26 6.57 -12.75
C HIS A 19 0.83 5.12 -12.98
N LEU A 20 -0.43 4.81 -12.70
CA LEU A 20 -0.97 3.46 -12.78
C LEU A 20 -1.80 3.31 -14.05
N VAL A 21 -1.26 2.59 -15.05
CA VAL A 21 -2.00 2.16 -16.24
C VAL A 21 -2.24 0.66 -16.16
N VAL A 22 -3.52 0.26 -16.11
CA VAL A 22 -3.94 -1.14 -16.04
C VAL A 22 -5.13 -1.40 -16.97
N ASP A 23 -4.95 -2.27 -17.93
CA ASP A 23 -5.95 -2.74 -18.89
C ASP A 23 -6.55 -4.08 -18.41
N ARG A 24 -7.89 -4.16 -18.35
CA ARG A 24 -8.64 -5.37 -17.98
C ARG A 24 -9.83 -5.56 -18.91
N GLY A 25 -9.63 -6.29 -20.00
CA GLY A 25 -10.68 -6.52 -21.00
C GLY A 25 -11.09 -5.18 -21.64
N THR A 26 -12.32 -4.74 -21.41
CA THR A 26 -12.84 -3.45 -21.91
C THR A 26 -12.60 -2.28 -20.96
N PHE A 27 -12.07 -2.54 -19.77
CA PHE A 27 -11.81 -1.53 -18.75
C PHE A 27 -10.35 -1.08 -18.77
N ARG A 28 -10.10 0.22 -18.75
CA ARG A 28 -8.76 0.81 -18.59
C ARG A 28 -8.74 1.73 -17.38
N LEU A 29 -7.81 1.47 -16.46
CA LEU A 29 -7.42 2.40 -15.41
C LEU A 29 -6.22 3.20 -15.91
N ASP A 30 -6.27 4.52 -15.79
CA ASP A 30 -5.17 5.43 -16.13
C ASP A 30 -5.22 6.60 -15.13
N ILE A 31 -4.41 6.53 -14.08
CA ILE A 31 -4.44 7.50 -12.98
C ILE A 31 -3.03 7.88 -12.53
N ALA A 32 -2.83 9.17 -12.24
CA ALA A 32 -1.64 9.67 -11.56
C ALA A 32 -1.98 9.95 -10.09
N LEU A 33 -1.12 9.50 -9.18
CA LEU A 33 -1.28 9.64 -7.73
C LEU A 33 0.05 10.13 -7.13
N SER A 34 -0.04 11.10 -6.23
CA SER A 34 1.08 11.51 -5.40
C SER A 34 0.63 11.69 -3.96
N ALA A 35 1.50 11.35 -3.00
CA ALA A 35 1.26 11.54 -1.58
C ALA A 35 2.59 11.81 -0.87
N ALA A 36 2.64 12.79 0.01
CA ALA A 36 3.82 13.05 0.84
C ALA A 36 3.89 12.06 2.02
N PRO A 37 5.07 11.87 2.64
CA PRO A 37 5.18 11.08 3.85
C PRO A 37 4.24 11.59 4.95
N GLY A 38 3.44 10.67 5.51
CA GLY A 38 2.45 11.00 6.55
C GLY A 38 1.08 11.43 6.03
N ASP A 39 0.90 11.56 4.72
CA ASP A 39 -0.41 11.89 4.15
C ASP A 39 -1.41 10.73 4.29
N VAL A 40 -2.66 11.09 4.60
CA VAL A 40 -3.80 10.18 4.54
C VAL A 40 -4.63 10.54 3.31
N VAL A 41 -4.47 9.76 2.23
CA VAL A 41 -5.15 9.99 0.95
C VAL A 41 -6.32 9.03 0.78
N ALA A 42 -7.45 9.54 0.27
CA ALA A 42 -8.63 8.73 -0.04
C ALA A 42 -8.88 8.72 -1.56
N LEU A 43 -9.11 7.53 -2.12
CA LEU A 43 -9.49 7.35 -3.52
C LEU A 43 -11.01 7.11 -3.63
N LEU A 44 -11.75 8.11 -4.12
CA LEU A 44 -13.21 8.07 -4.26
C LEU A 44 -13.65 7.93 -5.72
N GLY A 45 -14.79 7.27 -5.93
CA GLY A 45 -15.42 7.16 -7.25
C GLY A 45 -16.63 6.21 -7.23
N PRO A 46 -17.36 6.05 -8.34
CA PRO A 46 -18.48 5.11 -8.43
C PRO A 46 -18.02 3.63 -8.42
N ASN A 47 -18.95 2.71 -8.19
CA ASN A 47 -18.66 1.28 -8.32
C ASN A 47 -18.16 0.96 -9.74
N GLY A 48 -17.11 0.15 -9.85
CA GLY A 48 -16.48 -0.16 -11.14
C GLY A 48 -15.45 0.88 -11.62
N ALA A 49 -15.24 2.00 -10.92
CA ALA A 49 -14.25 3.02 -11.31
C ALA A 49 -12.77 2.59 -11.18
N GLY A 50 -12.48 1.33 -10.82
CA GLY A 50 -11.11 0.82 -10.72
C GLY A 50 -10.39 1.06 -9.39
N LYS A 51 -11.08 1.50 -8.32
CA LYS A 51 -10.46 1.70 -6.98
C LYS A 51 -9.70 0.47 -6.47
N THR A 52 -10.36 -0.69 -6.48
CA THR A 52 -9.73 -1.96 -6.08
C THR A 52 -8.57 -2.33 -7.01
N THR A 53 -8.67 -1.99 -8.30
CA THR A 53 -7.57 -2.19 -9.26
C THR A 53 -6.37 -1.32 -8.91
N ALA A 54 -6.58 -0.04 -8.59
CA ALA A 54 -5.53 0.88 -8.16
C ALA A 54 -4.84 0.40 -6.87
N LEU A 55 -5.60 0.04 -5.84
CA LEU A 55 -5.02 -0.48 -4.58
C LEU A 55 -4.24 -1.77 -4.79
N ARG A 56 -4.74 -2.68 -5.65
CA ARG A 56 -4.01 -3.91 -6.00
C ARG A 56 -2.72 -3.62 -6.78
N ALA A 57 -2.73 -2.65 -7.68
CA ALA A 57 -1.55 -2.26 -8.45
C ALA A 57 -0.45 -1.67 -7.54
N LEU A 58 -0.83 -0.77 -6.62
CA LEU A 58 0.09 -0.23 -5.60
C LEU A 58 0.72 -1.34 -4.76
N ALA A 59 -0.07 -2.34 -4.38
CA ALA A 59 0.39 -3.49 -3.60
C ALA A 59 1.16 -4.55 -4.42
N GLY A 60 1.28 -4.40 -5.73
CA GLY A 60 1.93 -5.38 -6.62
C GLY A 60 1.05 -6.59 -6.96
N LEU A 61 -0.19 -6.62 -6.47
CA LEU A 61 -1.16 -7.71 -6.69
C LEU A 61 -1.84 -7.65 -8.06
N ALA A 62 -1.60 -6.57 -8.80
CA ALA A 62 -1.95 -6.44 -10.21
C ALA A 62 -0.75 -5.82 -10.93
N PRO A 63 -0.24 -6.42 -12.02
CA PRO A 63 0.82 -5.80 -12.82
C PRO A 63 0.29 -4.53 -13.49
N LEU A 64 1.21 -3.60 -13.73
CA LEU A 64 0.98 -2.43 -14.58
C LEU A 64 1.22 -2.81 -16.05
N ASP A 65 0.39 -2.29 -16.95
CA ASP A 65 0.62 -2.38 -18.40
C ASP A 65 1.50 -1.23 -18.89
N SER A 66 1.46 -0.09 -18.19
CA SER A 66 2.32 1.08 -18.42
C SER A 66 2.35 1.99 -17.19
N GLY A 67 3.17 3.05 -17.24
CA GLY A 67 3.37 3.98 -16.14
C GLY A 67 4.53 3.58 -15.24
N HIS A 68 4.49 4.01 -13.98
CA HIS A 68 5.57 3.85 -13.02
C HIS A 68 5.07 3.88 -11.57
N LEU A 69 5.86 3.33 -10.65
CA LEU A 69 5.63 3.42 -9.22
C LEU A 69 6.93 3.69 -8.46
N HIS A 70 7.02 4.86 -7.83
CA HIS A 70 8.08 5.22 -6.89
C HIS A 70 7.52 5.36 -5.47
N LEU A 71 8.22 4.81 -4.50
CA LEU A 71 7.98 5.05 -3.08
C LEU A 71 9.30 5.42 -2.42
N ASP A 72 9.34 6.58 -1.77
CA ASP A 72 10.53 7.09 -1.10
C ASP A 72 11.75 7.15 -2.04
N GLY A 73 11.51 7.46 -3.32
CA GLY A 73 12.52 7.53 -4.37
C GLY A 73 12.97 6.17 -4.91
N VAL A 74 12.42 5.07 -4.39
CA VAL A 74 12.70 3.71 -4.85
C VAL A 74 11.67 3.28 -5.89
N GLU A 75 12.13 2.87 -7.07
CA GLU A 75 11.31 2.26 -8.11
C GLU A 75 10.84 0.87 -7.69
N LEU A 76 9.53 0.67 -7.72
CA LEU A 76 8.87 -0.58 -7.31
C LEU A 76 8.31 -1.38 -8.49
N ASP A 77 8.58 -0.95 -9.72
CA ASP A 77 8.13 -1.64 -10.93
C ASP A 77 8.72 -3.06 -10.98
N GLY A 78 7.86 -4.05 -11.20
CA GLY A 78 8.24 -5.46 -11.17
C GLY A 78 8.63 -6.02 -9.79
N THR A 79 8.63 -5.22 -8.72
CA THR A 79 8.90 -5.71 -7.35
C THR A 79 7.77 -6.65 -6.91
N PRO A 80 8.06 -7.93 -6.56
CA PRO A 80 7.05 -8.87 -6.09
C PRO A 80 6.29 -8.35 -4.86
N PRO A 81 5.00 -8.70 -4.69
CA PRO A 81 4.20 -8.24 -3.55
C PRO A 81 4.83 -8.54 -2.19
N GLU A 82 5.48 -9.70 -2.03
CA GLU A 82 6.04 -10.18 -0.77
C GLU A 82 7.28 -9.40 -0.28
N THR A 83 7.98 -8.72 -1.19
CA THR A 83 9.14 -7.88 -0.87
C THR A 83 8.82 -6.39 -0.97
N ARG A 84 7.59 -6.04 -1.35
CA ARG A 84 7.16 -4.65 -1.48
C ARG A 84 6.90 -4.06 -0.09
N PRO A 85 7.41 -2.86 0.22
CA PRO A 85 7.20 -2.20 1.52
C PRO A 85 5.79 -1.58 1.65
N VAL A 86 4.75 -2.32 1.22
CA VAL A 86 3.36 -1.85 1.20
C VAL A 86 2.48 -2.86 1.94
N GLY A 87 1.78 -2.40 2.97
CA GLY A 87 0.75 -3.17 3.67
C GLY A 87 -0.64 -2.92 3.09
N VAL A 88 -1.45 -3.97 2.92
CA VAL A 88 -2.85 -3.86 2.49
C VAL A 88 -3.76 -4.50 3.52
N VAL A 89 -4.81 -3.78 3.89
CA VAL A 89 -5.94 -4.32 4.67
C VAL A 89 -7.10 -4.52 3.71
N PHE A 90 -7.50 -5.78 3.52
CA PHE A 90 -8.65 -6.13 2.68
C PHE A 90 -9.97 -5.99 3.43
N GLN A 91 -11.08 -5.97 2.68
CA GLN A 91 -12.42 -5.93 3.25
C GLN A 91 -12.74 -7.19 4.08
N ASP A 92 -12.21 -8.34 3.66
CA ASP A 92 -12.28 -9.57 4.45
C ASP A 92 -11.13 -9.61 5.45
N TYR A 93 -11.46 -9.78 6.73
CA TYR A 93 -10.47 -9.91 7.80
C TYR A 93 -9.76 -11.26 7.68
N LEU A 94 -8.66 -11.29 6.91
CA LEU A 94 -7.80 -12.46 6.67
C LEU A 94 -6.99 -12.83 7.92
N LEU A 95 -7.68 -13.07 9.04
CA LEU A 95 -7.07 -13.53 10.30
C LEU A 95 -6.66 -15.01 10.19
N PHE A 96 -5.62 -15.39 10.93
CA PHE A 96 -5.24 -16.78 11.15
C PHE A 96 -6.09 -17.33 12.30
N PRO A 97 -7.10 -18.19 12.02
CA PRO A 97 -8.10 -18.60 13.01
C PRO A 97 -7.53 -19.48 14.13
N HIS A 98 -6.35 -20.04 13.92
CA HIS A 98 -5.64 -20.88 14.89
C HIS A 98 -4.67 -20.08 15.77
N LEU A 99 -4.56 -18.76 15.56
CA LEU A 99 -3.71 -17.87 16.35
C LEU A 99 -4.56 -17.00 17.28
N THR A 100 -3.98 -16.63 18.43
CA THR A 100 -4.57 -15.62 19.32
C THR A 100 -4.58 -14.24 18.65
N ALA A 101 -5.34 -13.27 19.17
CA ALA A 101 -5.27 -11.88 18.69
C ALA A 101 -3.84 -11.33 18.75
N LEU A 102 -3.13 -11.60 19.86
CA LEU A 102 -1.73 -11.22 20.05
C LEU A 102 -0.82 -11.85 18.98
N ASP A 103 -0.97 -13.15 18.71
CA ASP A 103 -0.14 -13.84 17.73
C ASP A 103 -0.50 -13.47 16.29
N ASN A 104 -1.75 -13.09 16.00
CA ASN A 104 -2.15 -12.51 14.71
C ASN A 104 -1.44 -11.18 14.46
N VAL A 105 -1.47 -10.26 15.43
CA VAL A 105 -0.80 -8.94 15.30
C VAL A 105 0.72 -9.09 15.28
N ALA A 106 1.28 -10.01 16.08
CA ALA A 106 2.72 -10.26 16.12
C ALA A 106 3.26 -10.97 14.86
N PHE A 107 2.40 -11.51 13.99
CA PHE A 107 2.83 -12.27 12.81
C PHE A 107 3.64 -11.40 11.83
N GLY A 108 3.15 -10.20 11.50
CA GLY A 108 3.83 -9.29 10.57
C GLY A 108 5.26 -8.91 11.00
N PRO A 109 5.45 -8.36 12.22
CA PRO A 109 6.76 -8.06 12.77
C PRO A 109 7.73 -9.27 12.76
N ARG A 110 7.23 -10.49 12.99
CA ARG A 110 8.04 -11.72 12.91
C ARG A 110 8.47 -12.06 11.49
N CYS A 111 7.59 -11.90 10.50
CA CYS A 111 7.95 -12.08 9.09
C CYS A 111 9.01 -11.07 8.62
N GLN A 112 9.10 -9.92 9.28
CA GLN A 112 10.13 -8.90 9.04
C GLN A 112 11.43 -9.13 9.84
N GLY A 113 11.58 -10.30 10.47
CA GLY A 113 12.83 -10.71 11.13
C GLY A 113 12.94 -10.35 12.61
N ARG A 114 11.92 -9.75 13.24
CA ARG A 114 11.94 -9.47 14.68
C ARG A 114 11.83 -10.75 15.51
N THR A 115 12.44 -10.74 16.69
CA THR A 115 12.34 -11.86 17.62
C THR A 115 10.90 -12.04 18.11
N LYS A 116 10.57 -13.24 18.57
CA LYS A 116 9.25 -13.54 19.14
C LYS A 116 8.89 -12.61 20.30
N ALA A 117 9.87 -12.22 21.12
CA ALA A 117 9.66 -11.33 22.25
C ALA A 117 9.33 -9.91 21.79
N GLU A 118 10.13 -9.34 20.88
CA GLU A 118 9.92 -7.99 20.34
C GLU A 118 8.58 -7.88 19.60
N ALA A 119 8.25 -8.87 18.76
CA ALA A 119 7.00 -8.88 18.02
C ALA A 119 5.77 -8.94 18.92
N ARG A 120 5.83 -9.72 20.01
CA ARG A 120 4.73 -9.78 20.99
C ARG A 120 4.62 -8.51 21.82
N ALA A 121 5.74 -7.88 22.18
CA ALA A 121 5.72 -6.60 22.89
C ALA A 121 5.06 -5.51 22.05
N GLU A 122 5.42 -5.40 20.76
CA GLU A 122 4.78 -4.45 19.84
C GLU A 122 3.28 -4.77 19.63
N ALA A 123 2.95 -6.05 19.44
CA ALA A 123 1.56 -6.47 19.27
C ALA A 123 0.70 -6.14 20.50
N ALA A 124 1.22 -6.35 21.71
CA ALA A 124 0.53 -6.01 22.94
C ALA A 124 0.27 -4.50 23.05
N ALA A 125 1.26 -3.66 22.68
CA ALA A 125 1.08 -2.21 22.68
C ALA A 125 -0.02 -1.75 21.70
N TRP A 126 -0.12 -2.39 20.53
CA TRP A 126 -1.21 -2.12 19.59
C TRP A 126 -2.57 -2.57 20.10
N LEU A 127 -2.65 -3.76 20.72
CA LEU A 127 -3.91 -4.25 21.30
C LEU A 127 -4.39 -3.34 22.44
N ASP A 128 -3.49 -2.89 23.32
CA ASP A 128 -3.81 -1.95 24.39
C ASP A 128 -4.36 -0.61 23.85
N ARG A 129 -3.71 -0.06 22.82
CA ARG A 129 -4.16 1.17 22.14
C ARG A 129 -5.56 1.04 21.53
N LEU A 130 -5.98 -0.17 21.18
CA LEU A 130 -7.29 -0.49 20.63
C LEU A 130 -8.31 -0.97 21.68
N GLY A 131 -7.92 -1.07 22.95
CA GLY A 131 -8.78 -1.56 24.04
C GLY A 131 -9.06 -3.06 23.99
N LEU A 132 -8.12 -3.84 23.47
CA LEU A 132 -8.23 -5.29 23.23
C LEU A 132 -7.22 -6.13 24.04
N ALA A 133 -6.56 -5.52 25.04
CA ALA A 133 -5.56 -6.17 25.91
C ALA A 133 -6.20 -7.02 27.02
#